data_AF-A0A7W1W6S7-F1
#
_entry.id   AF-A0A7W1W6S7-F1
#
_cell.length_a   1.000
_cell.length_b   1.000
_cell.length_c   1.000
_cell.angle_alpha   90.00
_cell.angle_beta   90.00
_cell.angle_gamma   90.00
#
_symmetry.space_group_name_H-M   'P 1'
#
loop_
_entity.id
_entity.type
_entity.pdbx_description
1 polymer ?
#
loop_
_entity_poly.entity_id
_entity_poly.type
_entity_poly.pdbx_seq_one_letter_code
_entity_poly.pdbx_strand_id
1 'polypeptide(L)'
;MELDPLSLNYSRFLGICFFFARRFDEAIEQFNLALEIEPNNPSVHEILGGVYARKGMFAEAIAEWHRAMTLEGDDELAAILSRASAETDFAAAIRAVAQKRIERLNAKAASGEFVLAINFARAFVMLGDEEQAFQWLEKTVEERNVFPLLINSDPFYDRLRPD
;
A
#
# COMPACT_ATOMS: atom_id res chain seq x y z
N MET A 1 4.05 12.42 -27.71
CA MET A 1 5.00 12.69 -26.63
C MET A 1 5.58 11.34 -26.26
N GLU A 2 6.75 10.99 -26.80
CA GLU A 2 7.45 9.75 -26.46
C GLU A 2 7.94 9.86 -25.02
N LEU A 3 7.52 8.94 -24.17
CA LEU A 3 8.12 8.78 -22.85
C LEU A 3 9.46 8.07 -23.08
N ASP A 4 10.54 8.65 -22.57
CA ASP A 4 11.85 8.01 -22.59
C ASP A 4 11.72 6.63 -21.92
N PRO A 5 11.97 5.52 -22.65
CA PRO A 5 11.85 4.16 -22.13
C PRO A 5 12.75 3.87 -20.92
N LEU A 6 13.74 4.74 -20.65
CA LEU A 6 14.65 4.66 -19.51
C LEU A 6 14.31 5.67 -18.41
N SER A 7 13.16 6.34 -18.47
CA SER A 7 12.74 7.27 -17.41
C SER A 7 12.09 6.53 -16.24
N LEU A 8 12.43 6.97 -15.01
CA LEU A 8 11.79 6.50 -13.77
C LEU A 8 10.26 6.47 -13.87
N ASN A 9 9.67 7.52 -14.44
CA ASN A 9 8.22 7.65 -14.59
C ASN A 9 7.63 6.58 -15.53
N TYR A 10 8.37 6.19 -16.58
CA TYR A 10 7.96 5.14 -17.50
C TYR A 10 7.95 3.77 -16.82
N SER A 11 9.07 3.37 -16.21
CA SER A 11 9.19 2.07 -15.53
C SER A 11 8.20 1.97 -14.36
N ARG A 12 8.05 3.03 -13.56
CA ARG A 12 7.04 3.07 -12.48
C ARG A 12 5.62 2.92 -13.01
N PHE A 13 5.25 3.62 -14.08
CA PHE A 13 3.91 3.54 -14.65
C PHE A 13 3.63 2.14 -15.23
N LEU A 14 4.58 1.59 -15.96
CA LEU A 14 4.44 0.25 -16.53
C LEU A 14 4.35 -0.83 -15.44
N GLY A 15 5.12 -0.68 -14.35
CA GLY A 15 5.01 -1.54 -13.17
C GLY A 15 3.62 -1.49 -12.54
N ILE A 16 3.01 -0.30 -12.43
CA ILE A 16 1.62 -0.16 -11.97
C ILE A 16 0.65 -0.86 -12.93
N CYS A 17 0.79 -0.67 -14.25
CA CYS A 17 -0.05 -1.35 -15.23
C CYS A 17 0.02 -2.88 -15.10
N PHE A 18 1.24 -3.44 -14.96
CA PHE A 18 1.42 -4.87 -14.77
C PHE A 18 0.85 -5.35 -13.43
N PHE A 19 0.99 -4.58 -12.37
CA PHE A 19 0.39 -4.89 -11.07
C PHE A 19 -1.14 -4.98 -11.16
N PHE A 20 -1.78 -4.00 -11.79
CA PHE A 20 -3.24 -4.02 -12.03
C PHE A 20 -3.67 -5.15 -12.97
N ALA A 21 -2.81 -5.57 -13.90
CA ALA A 21 -3.03 -6.75 -14.74
C ALA A 21 -2.75 -8.09 -14.04
N ARG A 22 -2.40 -8.09 -12.74
CA ARG A 22 -1.95 -9.27 -11.96
C ARG A 22 -0.73 -9.99 -12.57
N ARG A 23 0.07 -9.27 -13.36
CA ARG A 23 1.34 -9.74 -13.95
C ARG A 23 2.49 -9.38 -13.02
N PHE A 24 2.54 -10.06 -11.86
CA PHE A 24 3.40 -9.65 -10.75
C PHE A 24 4.90 -9.73 -11.05
N ASP A 25 5.35 -10.72 -11.82
CA ASP A 25 6.76 -10.84 -12.20
C ASP A 25 7.25 -9.63 -13.02
N GLU A 26 6.46 -9.23 -14.00
CA GLU A 26 6.77 -8.07 -14.84
C GLU A 26 6.64 -6.77 -14.06
N ALA A 27 5.68 -6.67 -13.13
CA ALA A 27 5.61 -5.53 -12.22
C ALA A 27 6.89 -5.41 -11.37
N ILE A 28 7.40 -6.52 -10.81
CA ILE A 28 8.63 -6.55 -10.03
C ILE A 28 9.82 -6.08 -10.88
N GLU A 29 9.96 -6.59 -12.10
CA GLU A 29 11.03 -6.18 -13.02
C GLU A 29 11.00 -4.65 -13.27
N GLN A 30 9.84 -4.09 -13.57
CA GLN A 30 9.70 -2.67 -13.84
C GLN A 30 9.93 -1.79 -12.60
N PHE A 31 9.50 -2.22 -11.43
CA PHE A 31 9.78 -1.48 -10.18
C PHE A 31 11.24 -1.57 -9.78
N ASN A 32 11.93 -2.69 -10.01
CA ASN A 32 13.37 -2.78 -9.80
C ASN A 32 14.14 -1.82 -10.73
N LEU A 33 13.78 -1.73 -12.01
CA LEU A 33 14.34 -0.73 -12.93
C LEU A 33 14.08 0.71 -12.45
N ALA A 34 12.90 0.98 -11.90
CA ALA A 34 12.61 2.29 -11.30
C ALA A 34 13.55 2.58 -10.10
N LEU A 35 13.82 1.58 -9.25
CA LEU A 35 14.73 1.71 -8.11
C LEU A 35 16.21 1.77 -8.50
N GLU A 36 16.61 1.24 -9.66
CA GLU A 36 17.97 1.46 -10.20
C GLU A 36 18.22 2.96 -10.49
N ILE A 37 17.18 3.69 -10.90
CA ILE A 37 17.25 5.12 -11.20
C ILE A 37 17.09 5.97 -9.93
N GLU A 38 16.12 5.65 -9.09
CA GLU A 38 15.88 6.34 -7.81
C GLU A 38 15.77 5.33 -6.65
N PRO A 39 16.91 4.91 -6.06
CA PRO A 39 16.95 3.86 -5.04
C PRO A 39 16.28 4.22 -3.70
N ASN A 40 15.85 5.46 -3.54
CA ASN A 40 15.28 5.99 -2.32
C ASN A 40 13.86 6.55 -2.55
N ASN A 41 13.15 6.07 -3.56
CA ASN A 41 11.77 6.47 -3.82
C ASN A 41 10.81 5.68 -2.91
N PRO A 42 10.22 6.29 -1.86
CA PRO A 42 9.37 5.55 -0.92
C PRO A 42 8.11 4.98 -1.58
N SER A 43 7.55 5.68 -2.57
CA SER A 43 6.34 5.20 -3.27
C SER A 43 6.61 3.95 -4.10
N VAL A 44 7.79 3.84 -4.72
CA VAL A 44 8.15 2.63 -5.47
C VAL A 44 8.34 1.45 -4.51
N HIS A 45 9.05 1.66 -3.40
CA HIS A 45 9.18 0.65 -2.34
C HIS A 45 7.81 0.22 -1.76
N GLU A 46 6.90 1.16 -1.50
CA GLU A 46 5.54 0.83 -0.98
C GLU A 46 4.78 -0.10 -1.93
N ILE A 47 4.76 0.24 -3.22
CA ILE A 47 4.03 -0.53 -4.24
C ILE A 47 4.71 -1.88 -4.47
N LEU A 48 6.03 -1.92 -4.58
CA LEU A 48 6.79 -3.16 -4.75
C LEU A 48 6.56 -4.13 -3.59
N GLY A 49 6.50 -3.63 -2.35
CA GLY A 49 6.11 -4.45 -1.20
C GLY A 49 4.70 -5.05 -1.35
N GLY A 50 3.75 -4.29 -1.89
CA GLY A 50 2.41 -4.78 -2.24
C GLY A 50 2.42 -5.86 -3.32
N VAL A 51 3.26 -5.71 -4.35
CA VAL A 51 3.42 -6.70 -5.42
C VAL A 51 4.00 -8.00 -4.86
N TYR A 52 5.05 -7.93 -4.06
CA TYR A 52 5.65 -9.09 -3.41
C TYR A 52 4.66 -9.81 -2.49
N ALA A 53 3.89 -9.07 -1.68
CA ALA A 53 2.86 -9.64 -0.82
C ALA A 53 1.78 -10.39 -1.63
N ARG A 54 1.36 -9.84 -2.77
CA ARG A 54 0.39 -10.50 -3.67
C ARG A 54 0.94 -11.76 -4.34
N LYS A 55 2.26 -11.85 -4.51
CA LYS A 55 2.95 -13.03 -5.01
C LYS A 55 3.28 -14.06 -3.90
N GLY A 56 3.02 -13.73 -2.63
CA GLY A 56 3.36 -14.58 -1.47
C GLY A 56 4.82 -14.47 -0.99
N MET A 57 5.57 -13.50 -1.52
CA MET A 57 6.96 -13.22 -1.16
C MET A 57 7.00 -12.28 0.05
N PHE A 58 6.63 -12.82 1.21
CA PHE A 58 6.37 -12.00 2.40
C PHE A 58 7.61 -11.36 3.01
N ALA A 59 8.78 -12.01 2.95
CA ALA A 59 10.00 -11.46 3.50
C ALA A 59 10.45 -10.21 2.70
N GLU A 60 10.38 -10.30 1.39
CA GLU A 60 10.64 -9.20 0.46
C GLU A 60 9.63 -8.07 0.65
N ALA A 61 8.34 -8.40 0.81
CA ALA A 61 7.31 -7.40 1.09
C ALA A 61 7.59 -6.59 2.36
N ILE A 62 7.98 -7.26 3.45
CA ILE A 62 8.33 -6.60 4.72
C ILE A 62 9.56 -5.70 4.55
N ALA A 63 10.58 -6.16 3.83
CA ALA A 63 11.80 -5.37 3.59
C ALA A 63 11.49 -4.08 2.81
N GLU A 64 10.70 -4.17 1.75
CA GLU A 64 10.32 -3.03 0.92
C GLU A 64 9.44 -2.03 1.69
N TRP A 65 8.43 -2.52 2.44
CA TRP A 65 7.60 -1.64 3.27
C TRP A 65 8.37 -0.99 4.42
N HIS A 66 9.29 -1.70 5.05
CA HIS A 66 10.19 -1.12 6.04
C HIS A 66 11.00 0.02 5.41
N ARG A 67 11.58 -0.20 4.23
CA ARG A 67 12.36 0.81 3.51
C ARG A 67 11.51 2.03 3.17
N ALA A 68 10.29 1.84 2.66
CA ALA A 68 9.35 2.91 2.37
C ALA A 68 9.06 3.76 3.62
N MET A 69 8.70 3.12 4.74
CA MET A 69 8.39 3.82 6.00
C MET A 69 9.59 4.61 6.53
N THR A 70 10.80 4.04 6.50
CA THR A 70 12.02 4.76 6.91
C THR A 70 12.30 5.97 6.02
N LEU A 71 12.12 5.83 4.70
CA LEU A 71 12.34 6.93 3.75
C LEU A 71 11.32 8.06 3.90
N GLU A 72 10.10 7.75 4.33
CA GLU A 72 9.07 8.74 4.68
C GLU A 72 9.26 9.38 6.07
N GLY A 73 10.26 8.92 6.83
CA GLY A 73 10.52 9.39 8.20
C GLY A 73 9.55 8.82 9.24
N ASP A 74 8.87 7.70 8.94
CA ASP A 74 7.96 7.02 9.85
C ASP A 74 8.65 5.88 10.61
N ASP A 75 9.66 6.25 11.40
CA ASP A 75 10.49 5.31 12.17
C ASP A 75 9.66 4.47 13.15
N GLU A 76 8.53 5.01 13.65
CA GLU A 76 7.64 4.29 14.54
C GLU A 76 6.92 3.15 13.81
N LEU A 77 6.34 3.37 12.62
CA LEU A 77 5.73 2.28 11.85
C LEU A 77 6.78 1.26 11.38
N ALA A 78 7.95 1.73 10.96
CA ALA A 78 9.05 0.84 10.57
C ALA A 78 9.46 -0.08 11.74
N ALA A 79 9.59 0.47 12.96
CA ALA A 79 9.91 -0.30 14.15
C ALA A 79 8.80 -1.30 14.53
N ILE A 80 7.53 -0.90 14.42
CA ILE A 80 6.38 -1.80 14.64
C ILE A 80 6.42 -2.97 13.67
N LEU A 81 6.63 -2.70 12.37
CA LEU A 81 6.71 -3.72 11.34
C LEU A 81 7.87 -4.70 11.61
N SER A 82 9.06 -4.18 11.90
CA SER A 82 10.24 -4.99 12.21
C SER A 82 10.05 -5.86 13.44
N ARG A 83 9.51 -5.32 14.53
CA ARG A 83 9.25 -6.10 15.73
C ARG A 83 8.21 -7.18 15.47
N ALA A 84 7.06 -6.81 14.91
CA ALA A 84 5.96 -7.74 14.73
C ALA A 84 6.30 -8.86 13.74
N SER A 85 7.04 -8.57 12.67
CA SER A 85 7.50 -9.59 11.72
C SER A 85 8.54 -10.56 12.30
N ALA A 86 9.28 -10.16 13.35
CA ALA A 86 10.19 -11.05 14.07
C ALA A 86 9.49 -11.98 15.08
N GLU A 87 8.36 -11.54 15.62
CA GLU A 87 7.65 -12.23 16.71
C GLU A 87 6.43 -13.04 16.23
N THR A 88 5.89 -12.70 15.07
CA THR A 88 4.59 -13.19 14.59
C THR A 88 4.61 -13.52 13.10
N ASP A 89 3.50 -14.06 12.58
CA ASP A 89 3.34 -14.25 11.14
C ASP A 89 3.15 -12.92 10.38
N PHE A 90 3.29 -13.00 9.05
CA PHE A 90 3.13 -11.85 8.17
C PHE A 90 1.79 -11.11 8.37
N ALA A 91 0.68 -11.84 8.50
CA ALA A 91 -0.63 -11.22 8.63
C ALA A 91 -0.74 -10.45 9.96
N ALA A 92 -0.23 -11.01 11.06
CA ALA A 92 -0.18 -10.36 12.35
C ALA A 92 0.70 -9.09 12.33
N ALA A 93 1.86 -9.14 11.65
CA ALA A 93 2.71 -7.97 11.47
C ALA A 93 2.02 -6.83 10.73
N ILE A 94 1.30 -7.14 9.65
CA ILE A 94 0.53 -6.15 8.89
C ILE A 94 -0.65 -5.60 9.69
N ARG A 95 -1.33 -6.44 10.49
CA ARG A 95 -2.37 -5.98 11.41
C ARG A 95 -1.83 -5.00 12.46
N ALA A 96 -0.64 -5.22 13.00
CA ALA A 96 -0.03 -4.30 13.97
C ALA A 96 0.22 -2.91 13.37
N VAL A 97 0.75 -2.84 12.14
CA VAL A 97 0.90 -1.58 11.40
C VAL A 97 -0.45 -0.93 11.13
N ALA A 98 -1.44 -1.71 10.69
CA ALA A 98 -2.78 -1.23 10.40
C ALA A 98 -3.46 -0.60 11.63
N GLN A 99 -3.36 -1.27 12.78
CA GLN A 99 -3.89 -0.78 14.04
C GLN A 99 -3.28 0.57 14.42
N LYS A 100 -1.95 0.71 14.31
CA LYS A 100 -1.29 1.98 14.59
C LYS A 100 -1.70 3.09 13.62
N ARG A 101 -1.88 2.76 12.34
CA ARG A 101 -2.40 3.70 11.34
C ARG A 101 -3.81 4.17 11.72
N ILE A 102 -4.71 3.28 12.11
CA ILE A 102 -6.08 3.60 12.54
C ILE A 102 -6.06 4.53 13.77
N GLU A 103 -5.24 4.23 14.77
CA GLU A 103 -5.07 5.10 15.96
C GLU A 103 -4.68 6.53 15.57
N ARG A 104 -3.70 6.68 14.67
CA ARG A 104 -3.26 7.99 14.18
C ARG A 104 -4.34 8.72 13.39
N LEU A 105 -5.05 8.01 12.50
CA LEU A 105 -6.15 8.57 11.72
C LEU A 105 -7.29 9.05 12.63
N ASN A 106 -7.65 8.28 13.66
CA ASN A 106 -8.64 8.67 14.66
C ASN A 106 -8.19 9.90 15.45
N ALA A 107 -6.93 9.97 15.87
CA ALA A 107 -6.40 11.12 16.60
C ALA A 107 -6.45 12.41 15.76
N LYS A 108 -6.13 12.33 14.46
CA LYS A 108 -6.26 13.43 13.50
C LYS A 108 -7.71 13.86 13.31
N ALA A 109 -8.62 12.91 13.10
CA ALA A 109 -10.04 13.22 12.96
C ALA A 109 -10.60 13.89 14.24
N ALA A 110 -10.18 13.43 15.41
CA ALA A 110 -10.59 13.99 16.71
C ALA A 110 -10.05 15.41 16.95
N SER A 111 -8.90 15.78 16.35
CA SER A 111 -8.38 17.16 16.39
C SER A 111 -9.06 18.10 15.38
N GLY A 112 -10.00 17.58 14.57
CA GLY A 112 -10.69 18.34 13.52
C GLY A 112 -9.92 18.42 12.19
N GLU A 113 -8.81 17.68 12.04
CA GLU A 113 -8.12 17.57 10.75
C GLU A 113 -9.00 16.78 9.77
N PHE A 114 -9.08 17.25 8.53
CA PHE A 114 -9.75 16.50 7.47
C PHE A 114 -8.90 15.28 7.09
N VAL A 115 -9.49 14.09 7.21
CA VAL A 115 -8.87 12.81 6.87
C VAL A 115 -9.75 12.13 5.81
N LEU A 116 -9.16 11.81 4.66
CA LEU A 116 -9.85 11.09 3.60
C LEU A 116 -10.32 9.71 4.08
N ALA A 117 -11.57 9.36 3.81
CA ALA A 117 -12.18 8.08 4.16
C ALA A 117 -11.40 6.88 3.61
N ILE A 118 -10.77 7.04 2.43
CA ILE A 118 -9.96 5.98 1.81
C ILE A 118 -8.78 5.54 2.69
N ASN A 119 -8.24 6.43 3.53
CA ASN A 119 -7.13 6.08 4.42
C ASN A 119 -7.60 5.14 5.54
N PHE A 120 -8.80 5.37 6.07
CA PHE A 120 -9.43 4.43 7.00
C PHE A 120 -9.78 3.12 6.31
N ALA A 121 -10.40 3.17 5.13
CA ALA A 121 -10.73 1.97 4.37
C ALA A 121 -9.50 1.09 4.12
N ARG A 122 -8.39 1.66 3.62
CA ARG A 122 -7.13 0.92 3.42
C ARG A 122 -6.61 0.30 4.71
N ALA A 123 -6.68 1.03 5.82
CA ALA A 123 -6.18 0.53 7.10
C ALA A 123 -7.06 -0.60 7.67
N PHE A 124 -8.39 -0.50 7.60
CA PHE A 124 -9.29 -1.57 8.03
C PHE A 124 -9.22 -2.80 7.13
N VAL A 125 -9.01 -2.59 5.82
CA VAL A 125 -8.61 -3.66 4.91
C VAL A 125 -7.36 -4.32 5.49
N MET A 126 -6.23 -3.64 5.65
CA MET A 126 -5.00 -4.25 6.21
C MET A 126 -5.21 -4.95 7.58
N LEU A 127 -6.10 -4.44 8.41
CA LEU A 127 -6.47 -5.03 9.71
C LEU A 127 -7.22 -6.36 9.56
N GLY A 128 -7.91 -6.58 8.44
CA GLY A 128 -8.81 -7.72 8.24
C GLY A 128 -10.21 -7.50 8.81
N ASP A 129 -10.56 -6.25 9.12
CA ASP A 129 -11.90 -5.86 9.58
C ASP A 129 -12.73 -5.42 8.37
N GLU A 130 -13.41 -6.39 7.77
CA GLU A 130 -14.19 -6.18 6.54
C GLU A 130 -15.39 -5.27 6.77
N GLU A 131 -16.03 -5.36 7.94
CA GLU A 131 -17.18 -4.52 8.29
C GLU A 131 -16.80 -3.04 8.27
N GLN A 132 -15.73 -2.68 8.99
CA GLN A 132 -15.23 -1.32 8.99
C GLN A 132 -14.67 -0.91 7.62
N ALA A 133 -14.01 -1.81 6.91
CA ALA A 133 -13.52 -1.52 5.57
C ALA A 133 -14.67 -1.09 4.64
N PHE A 134 -15.78 -1.82 4.60
CA PHE A 134 -16.94 -1.47 3.77
C PHE A 134 -17.57 -0.13 4.18
N GLN A 135 -17.76 0.10 5.49
CA GLN A 135 -18.30 1.38 5.99
C GLN A 135 -17.46 2.59 5.54
N TRP A 136 -16.13 2.46 5.54
CA TRP A 136 -15.24 3.54 5.09
C TRP A 136 -15.12 3.64 3.57
N LEU A 137 -15.29 2.53 2.84
CA LEU A 137 -15.39 2.56 1.38
C LEU A 137 -16.65 3.29 0.91
N GLU A 138 -17.79 3.09 1.58
CA GLU A 138 -19.03 3.83 1.30
C GLU A 138 -18.83 5.34 1.49
N LYS A 139 -18.23 5.75 2.60
CA LYS A 139 -17.86 7.16 2.84
C LYS A 139 -16.92 7.73 1.78
N THR A 140 -16.03 6.90 1.22
CA THR A 140 -15.13 7.32 0.14
C THR A 140 -15.92 7.71 -1.12
N VAL A 141 -17.07 7.07 -1.38
CA VAL A 141 -17.96 7.42 -2.51
C VAL A 141 -18.68 8.74 -2.27
N GLU A 142 -19.02 9.04 -1.02
CA GLU A 142 -19.65 10.30 -0.62
C GLU A 142 -18.69 11.48 -0.73
N GLU A 143 -17.41 11.26 -0.44
CA GLU A 143 -16.35 12.20 -0.73
C GLU A 143 -16.24 12.36 -2.26
N ARG A 144 -16.55 13.55 -2.79
CA ARG A 144 -16.52 13.85 -4.24
C ARG A 144 -15.10 13.86 -4.81
N ASN A 145 -14.43 12.71 -4.81
CA ASN A 145 -13.05 12.51 -5.17
C ASN A 145 -12.91 11.34 -6.17
N VAL A 146 -11.68 11.11 -6.66
CA VAL A 146 -11.41 10.15 -7.75
C VAL A 146 -11.23 8.70 -7.27
N PHE A 147 -11.06 8.47 -5.97
CA PHE A 147 -10.72 7.14 -5.43
C PHE A 147 -11.79 6.06 -5.67
N PRO A 148 -13.11 6.36 -5.64
CA PRO A 148 -14.16 5.40 -6.02
C PRO A 148 -13.96 4.75 -7.39
N LEU A 149 -13.37 5.46 -8.34
CA LEU A 149 -13.11 4.94 -9.69
C LEU A 149 -11.97 3.91 -9.72
N LEU A 150 -11.06 3.97 -8.76
CA LEU A 150 -9.85 3.14 -8.70
C LEU A 150 -10.04 1.88 -7.85
N ILE A 151 -10.85 1.95 -6.79
CA ILE A 151 -11.10 0.84 -5.84
C ILE A 151 -11.53 -0.45 -6.56
N ASN A 152 -12.37 -0.35 -7.60
CA ASN A 152 -12.88 -1.53 -8.30
C ASN A 152 -11.84 -2.23 -9.21
N SER A 153 -10.74 -1.56 -9.54
CA SER A 153 -9.68 -2.14 -10.39
C SER A 153 -8.41 -2.47 -9.60
N ASP A 154 -8.20 -1.81 -8.45
CA ASP A 154 -7.02 -1.95 -7.62
C ASP A 154 -6.93 -3.37 -7.02
N PRO A 155 -5.84 -4.12 -7.30
CA PRO A 155 -5.65 -5.45 -6.76
C PRO A 155 -5.67 -5.49 -5.22
N PHE A 156 -5.32 -4.40 -4.53
CA PHE A 156 -5.32 -4.35 -3.07
C PHE A 156 -6.67 -4.75 -2.43
N TYR A 157 -7.78 -4.46 -3.10
CA TYR A 157 -9.14 -4.77 -2.63
C TYR A 157 -9.69 -6.10 -3.18
N ASP A 158 -8.90 -6.90 -3.89
CA ASP A 158 -9.38 -8.14 -4.53
C ASP A 158 -10.10 -9.07 -3.56
N ARG A 159 -9.63 -9.17 -2.31
CA ARG A 159 -10.23 -10.02 -1.27
C ARG A 159 -11.62 -9.57 -0.79
N LEU A 160 -12.00 -8.32 -1.05
CA LEU A 160 -13.33 -7.81 -0.70
C LEU A 160 -14.34 -8.03 -1.81
N ARG A 161 -13.90 -8.53 -2.98
CA ARG A 161 -14.81 -8.82 -4.10
C ARG A 161 -15.31 -10.26 -3.94
N PRO A 162 -16.63 -10.49 -3.89
CA PRO A 162 -17.16 -11.84 -4.02
C PRO A 162 -16.86 -12.38 -5.43
N ASP A 163 -16.71 -13.70 -5.53
CA ASP A 163 -16.55 -14.43 -6.81
C ASP A 163 -17.74 -14.23 -7.77
#